data_AF-M5BHN9-F1
#
_entry.id   AF-M5BHN9-F1
#
_cell.length_a   1.000
_cell.length_b   1.000
_cell.length_c   1.000
_cell.angle_alpha   90.00
_cell.angle_beta   90.00
_cell.angle_gamma   90.00
#
_symmetry.space_group_name_H-M   'P 1'
#
loop_
_entity.id
_entity.type
_entity.pdbx_description
1 polymer ?
#
loop_
_entity_poly.entity_id
_entity_poly.type
_entity_poly.pdbx_seq_one_letter_code
_entity_poly.pdbx_strand_id
1 'polypeptide(L)'
;MVRMCAAFVSELCEATLGATPPLVIDGIVDTKFTYVPVHIEYILTEILKNSYRATVEHHQKLGKRSMHDLPPVTVTIAPPMAPSSTIIDNEDPAATSDKDRSSSSSPSYLSIRVRDEGGGVPPTNLSRIFSYAFTTAGRLAQIGEDDGGPYAAQHIGGAAAMGGGSGAGAGNVFGEIAGRGLQTGMGTIAGLGYGLPMAQLYAKYFGGSLQLISLYGHGADVFIKLKCLDEDADVVI
;
A
#
# COMPACT_ATOMS: atom_id res chain seq x y z
N MET A 1 0.99 1.34 13.11
CA MET A 1 0.09 1.14 11.96
C MET A 1 0.61 0.09 10.98
N VAL A 2 1.77 0.26 10.33
CA VAL A 2 2.33 -0.73 9.36
C VAL A 2 2.29 -2.17 9.87
N ARG A 3 2.76 -2.43 11.11
CA ARG A 3 2.73 -3.77 11.71
C ARG A 3 1.32 -4.36 11.83
N MET A 4 0.31 -3.54 12.11
CA MET A 4 -1.08 -4.00 12.21
C MET A 4 -1.62 -4.40 10.85
N CYS A 5 -1.40 -3.58 9.81
CA CYS A 5 -1.81 -3.90 8.45
C CYS A 5 -1.10 -5.16 7.95
N ALA A 6 0.21 -5.30 8.22
CA ALA A 6 0.97 -6.48 7.84
C ALA A 6 0.49 -7.75 8.55
N ALA A 7 0.21 -7.70 9.86
CA ALA A 7 -0.32 -8.86 10.59
C ALA A 7 -1.66 -9.34 10.00
N PHE A 8 -2.57 -8.40 9.73
CA PHE A 8 -3.84 -8.70 9.07
C PHE A 8 -3.64 -9.32 7.68
N VAL A 9 -2.74 -8.76 6.87
CA VAL A 9 -2.46 -9.29 5.52
C VAL A 9 -1.75 -10.64 5.58
N SER A 10 -0.88 -10.89 6.57
CA SER A 10 -0.27 -12.20 6.80
C SER A 10 -1.33 -13.27 7.03
N GLU A 11 -2.31 -13.02 7.90
CA GLU A 11 -3.41 -13.97 8.17
C GLU A 11 -4.23 -14.27 6.91
N LEU A 12 -4.58 -13.23 6.14
CA LEU A 12 -5.29 -13.41 4.86
C LEU A 12 -4.47 -14.18 3.83
N CYS A 13 -3.16 -13.89 3.76
CA CYS A 13 -2.25 -14.50 2.81
C CYS A 13 -2.04 -15.98 3.13
N GLU A 14 -1.81 -16.32 4.40
CA GLU A 14 -1.67 -17.68 4.89
C GLU A 14 -2.97 -18.48 4.64
N ALA A 15 -4.13 -17.92 4.98
CA ALA A 15 -5.43 -18.57 4.78
C ALA A 15 -5.75 -18.84 3.30
N THR A 16 -5.29 -17.98 2.39
CA THR A 16 -5.61 -18.09 0.96
C THR A 16 -4.58 -18.88 0.16
N LEU A 17 -3.29 -18.73 0.49
CA LEU A 17 -2.17 -19.24 -0.31
C LEU A 17 -1.32 -20.29 0.42
N GLY A 18 -1.57 -20.52 1.72
CA GLY A 18 -0.87 -21.50 2.56
C GLY A 18 0.57 -21.12 2.91
N ALA A 19 0.97 -19.87 2.65
CA ALA A 19 2.25 -19.31 3.05
C ALA A 19 2.17 -17.78 3.11
N THR A 20 3.04 -17.15 3.89
CA THR A 20 3.18 -15.70 3.99
C THR A 20 4.65 -15.28 4.02
N PRO A 21 5.07 -14.24 3.29
CA PRO A 21 6.45 -13.78 3.36
C PRO A 21 6.71 -13.07 4.70
N PRO A 22 7.94 -13.15 5.25
CA PRO A 22 8.29 -12.39 6.44
C PRO A 22 8.27 -10.87 6.17
N LEU A 23 7.91 -10.09 7.20
CA LEU A 23 7.95 -8.63 7.14
C LEU A 23 9.26 -8.11 7.73
N VAL A 24 9.94 -7.24 6.98
CA VAL A 24 11.05 -6.42 7.50
C VAL A 24 10.64 -4.96 7.45
N ILE A 25 10.88 -4.20 8.53
CA ILE A 25 10.63 -2.77 8.57
C ILE A 25 11.95 -2.07 8.90
N ASP A 26 12.36 -1.12 8.06
CA ASP A 26 13.57 -0.32 8.23
C ASP A 26 13.29 1.20 8.08
N GLY A 27 14.32 2.01 8.28
CA GLY A 27 14.21 3.48 8.36
C GLY A 27 13.83 3.98 9.75
N ILE A 28 13.06 5.08 9.83
CA ILE A 28 12.72 5.77 11.08
C ILE A 28 11.31 5.37 11.52
N VAL A 29 11.23 4.26 12.25
CA VAL A 29 9.97 3.56 12.57
C VAL A 29 9.10 4.26 13.62
N ASP A 30 9.69 5.11 14.46
CA ASP A 30 8.99 5.85 15.53
C ASP A 30 8.50 7.24 15.09
N THR A 31 8.52 7.49 13.77
CA THR A 31 8.02 8.73 13.17
C THR A 31 6.56 8.96 13.52
N LYS A 32 6.24 10.20 13.90
CA LYS A 32 4.87 10.70 14.09
C LYS A 32 4.64 11.89 13.16
N PHE A 33 3.43 11.99 12.62
CA PHE A 33 2.99 13.06 11.74
C PHE A 33 1.46 13.09 11.74
N THR A 34 0.85 14.22 11.43
CA THR A 34 -0.61 14.32 11.36
C THR A 34 -1.14 13.93 9.98
N TYR A 35 -2.08 13.00 10.00
CA TYR A 35 -2.77 12.50 8.83
C TYR A 35 -4.06 11.77 9.23
N VAL A 36 -4.93 11.47 8.25
CA VAL A 36 -6.14 10.68 8.46
C VAL A 36 -5.79 9.17 8.52
N PRO A 37 -5.91 8.49 9.68
CA PRO A 37 -5.42 7.12 9.84
C PRO A 37 -6.04 6.12 8.86
N VAL A 38 -7.34 6.22 8.61
CA VAL A 38 -8.09 5.32 7.71
C VAL A 38 -7.55 5.35 6.27
N HIS A 39 -7.08 6.50 5.79
CA HIS A 39 -6.50 6.59 4.44
C HIS A 39 -5.20 5.79 4.35
N ILE A 40 -4.33 5.93 5.36
CA ILE A 40 -3.04 5.24 5.38
C ILE A 40 -3.25 3.74 5.53
N GLU A 41 -4.17 3.36 6.41
CA GLU A 41 -4.54 1.97 6.63
C GLU A 41 -4.99 1.29 5.33
N TYR A 42 -5.87 1.94 4.56
CA TYR A 42 -6.31 1.41 3.27
C TYR A 42 -5.14 1.28 2.29
N ILE A 43 -4.35 2.34 2.12
CA ILE A 43 -3.21 2.35 1.19
C ILE A 43 -2.23 1.21 1.55
N LEU A 44 -1.83 1.13 2.82
CA LEU A 44 -0.88 0.10 3.27
C LEU A 44 -1.44 -1.31 3.10
N THR A 45 -2.71 -1.54 3.45
CA THR A 45 -3.33 -2.86 3.33
C THR A 45 -3.40 -3.33 1.88
N GLU A 46 -3.81 -2.46 0.94
CA GLU A 46 -3.87 -2.82 -0.48
C GLU A 46 -2.47 -3.08 -1.06
N ILE A 47 -1.48 -2.24 -0.73
CA ILE A 47 -0.11 -2.45 -1.21
C ILE A 47 0.50 -3.73 -0.62
N LEU A 48 0.32 -3.98 0.68
CA LEU A 48 0.83 -5.20 1.32
C LEU A 48 0.16 -6.46 0.77
N LYS A 49 -1.17 -6.48 0.54
CA LYS A 49 -1.85 -7.62 -0.10
C LYS A 49 -1.23 -7.96 -1.44
N ASN A 50 -0.99 -6.95 -2.27
CA ASN A 50 -0.38 -7.13 -3.59
C ASN A 50 1.05 -7.67 -3.49
N SER A 51 1.90 -7.08 -2.65
CA SER A 51 3.29 -7.52 -2.46
C SER A 51 3.39 -8.94 -1.88
N TYR A 52 2.52 -9.28 -0.92
CA TYR A 52 2.50 -10.60 -0.29
C TYR A 52 2.07 -11.67 -1.28
N ARG A 53 0.95 -11.42 -1.97
CA ARG A 53 0.44 -12.30 -3.02
C ARG A 53 1.47 -12.53 -4.12
N ALA A 54 2.07 -11.46 -4.65
CA ALA A 54 3.04 -11.57 -5.73
C ALA A 54 4.26 -12.40 -5.30
N THR A 55 4.77 -12.16 -4.09
CA THR A 55 5.91 -12.93 -3.53
C THR A 55 5.60 -14.41 -3.42
N VAL A 56 4.44 -14.77 -2.84
CA VAL A 56 4.05 -16.17 -2.65
C VAL A 56 3.80 -16.87 -3.99
N GLU A 57 2.96 -16.29 -4.86
CA GLU A 57 2.63 -16.88 -6.16
C GLU A 57 3.88 -17.06 -7.04
N HIS A 58 4.81 -16.10 -7.02
CA HIS A 58 6.05 -16.17 -7.80
C HIS A 58 6.94 -17.32 -7.31
N HIS A 59 7.18 -17.42 -6.01
CA HIS A 59 8.08 -18.43 -5.45
C HIS A 59 7.50 -19.83 -5.45
N GLN A 60 6.17 -19.97 -5.32
CA GLN A 60 5.49 -21.24 -5.51
C GLN A 60 5.69 -21.80 -6.93
N LYS A 61 5.69 -20.93 -7.95
CA LYS A 61 6.01 -21.32 -9.34
C LYS A 61 7.46 -21.76 -9.52
N LEU A 62 8.38 -21.19 -8.73
CA LEU A 62 9.78 -21.59 -8.70
C LEU A 62 10.03 -22.86 -7.84
N GLY A 63 8.98 -23.46 -7.27
CA GLY A 63 9.07 -24.69 -6.48
C GLY A 63 9.38 -24.48 -4.99
N LYS A 64 9.48 -23.23 -4.53
CA LYS A 64 9.65 -22.88 -3.11
C LYS A 64 8.26 -22.81 -2.45
N ARG A 65 7.96 -23.73 -1.54
CA ARG A 65 6.63 -23.87 -0.93
C ARG A 65 6.59 -23.56 0.56
N SER A 66 7.73 -23.53 1.24
CA SER A 66 7.78 -23.24 2.68
C SER A 66 7.89 -21.75 2.94
N MET A 67 7.33 -21.30 4.07
CA MET A 67 7.45 -19.93 4.58
C MET A 67 8.92 -19.50 4.72
N HIS A 68 9.80 -20.42 5.15
CA HIS A 68 11.23 -20.15 5.33
C HIS A 68 11.98 -19.90 4.01
N ASP A 69 11.39 -20.29 2.88
CA ASP A 69 12.02 -20.16 1.55
C ASP A 69 11.62 -18.85 0.85
N LEU A 70 10.66 -18.11 1.41
CA LEU A 70 10.14 -16.87 0.83
C LEU A 70 10.99 -15.67 1.24
N PRO A 71 11.38 -14.81 0.29
CA PRO A 71 12.07 -13.57 0.62
C PRO A 71 11.14 -12.60 1.35
N PRO A 72 11.70 -11.71 2.19
CA PRO A 72 10.91 -10.77 2.97
C PRO A 72 10.31 -9.66 2.11
N VAL A 73 9.10 -9.23 2.48
CA VAL A 73 8.58 -7.93 2.03
C VAL A 73 9.12 -6.86 2.97
N THR A 74 9.81 -5.87 2.39
CA THR A 74 10.51 -4.83 3.15
C THR A 74 9.73 -3.51 3.09
N VAL A 75 9.50 -2.88 4.24
CA VAL A 75 8.86 -1.57 4.35
C VAL A 75 9.83 -0.56 4.94
N THR A 76 10.25 0.42 4.14
CA THR A 76 11.12 1.52 4.56
C THR A 76 10.32 2.76 4.88
N ILE A 77 10.56 3.37 6.04
CA ILE A 77 9.89 4.61 6.48
C ILE A 77 10.91 5.75 6.55
N ALA A 78 10.65 6.83 5.82
CA ALA A 78 11.39 8.08 5.90
C ALA A 78 10.49 9.19 6.45
N PRO A 79 10.92 9.89 7.52
CA PRO A 79 10.09 10.88 8.20
C PRO A 79 9.87 12.13 7.35
N PRO A 80 8.86 12.94 7.69
CA PRO A 80 8.78 14.30 7.19
C PRO A 80 10.05 15.07 7.52
N MET A 81 10.70 15.65 6.50
CA MET A 81 11.79 16.58 6.72
C MET A 81 11.21 17.87 7.28
N ALA A 82 11.75 18.36 8.40
CA ALA A 82 11.43 19.69 8.88
C ALA A 82 11.81 20.71 7.79
N PRO A 83 11.00 21.76 7.55
CA PRO A 83 11.37 22.81 6.63
C PRO A 83 12.70 23.41 7.11
N SER A 84 13.73 23.31 6.28
CA SER A 84 15.04 23.88 6.56
C SER A 84 14.91 25.40 6.66
N SER A 85 14.88 25.93 7.88
CA SER A 85 15.15 27.33 8.14
C SER A 85 16.65 27.57 7.95
N THR A 86 17.11 27.68 6.70
CA THR A 86 18.42 28.24 6.42
C THR A 86 18.34 29.75 6.68
N ILE A 87 18.51 30.12 7.95
CA ILE A 87 18.84 31.48 8.35
C ILE A 87 20.28 31.72 7.89
N ILE A 88 20.44 32.54 6.84
CA ILE A 88 21.66 33.34 6.71
C ILE A 88 21.26 34.72 7.21
N ASP A 89 21.59 34.99 8.48
CA ASP A 89 21.60 36.33 9.02
C ASP A 89 22.67 37.12 8.27
N ASN A 90 22.24 38.03 7.40
CA ASN A 90 22.97 39.27 7.15
C ASN A 90 21.97 40.39 7.37
N GLU A 91 22.09 41.02 8.54
CA GLU A 91 21.35 42.23 8.90
C GLU A 91 21.63 43.33 7.87
N ASP A 92 20.57 43.90 7.31
CA ASP A 92 20.61 45.19 6.63
C ASP A 92 19.45 46.04 7.18
N PRO A 93 19.69 47.05 8.04
CA PRO A 93 18.63 47.71 8.78
C PRO A 93 18.18 49.00 8.08
N ALA A 94 17.45 48.89 6.97
CA ALA A 94 16.64 50.02 6.44
C ALA A 94 15.72 49.61 5.28
N ALA A 95 14.49 49.16 5.57
CA ALA A 95 13.31 49.46 4.72
C ALA A 95 12.01 49.06 5.40
N THR A 96 11.05 49.97 5.32
CA THR A 96 9.72 50.00 5.93
C THR A 96 8.67 49.10 5.25
N SER A 97 7.72 48.63 6.07
CA SER A 97 6.31 48.30 5.79
C SER A 97 5.97 47.44 4.55
N ASP A 98 5.73 46.14 4.80
CA ASP A 98 4.47 45.46 4.45
C ASP A 98 4.37 44.14 5.25
N LYS A 99 3.37 44.07 6.15
CA LYS A 99 3.07 42.87 6.95
C LYS A 99 2.07 42.01 6.18
N ASP A 100 2.58 41.19 5.27
CA ASP A 100 1.89 39.97 4.84
C ASP A 100 2.92 38.86 4.63
N ARG A 101 3.55 38.45 5.74
CA ARG A 101 4.42 37.27 5.78
C ARG A 101 3.53 36.04 5.95
N SER A 102 2.88 35.59 4.87
CA SER A 102 2.57 34.17 4.76
C SER A 102 3.91 33.45 4.63
N SER A 103 4.42 32.91 5.73
CA SER A 103 5.60 32.05 5.67
C SER A 103 5.20 30.78 4.92
N SER A 104 5.45 30.72 3.61
CA SER A 104 5.23 29.49 2.84
C SER A 104 6.28 28.46 3.25
N SER A 105 6.02 27.76 4.36
CA SER A 105 6.77 26.54 4.66
C SER A 105 6.57 25.58 3.50
N SER A 106 7.67 25.05 2.96
CA SER A 106 7.57 24.01 1.95
C SER A 106 6.86 22.80 2.55
N PRO A 107 5.87 22.21 1.86
CA PRO A 107 5.08 21.11 2.41
C PRO A 107 5.97 19.94 2.81
N SER A 108 5.84 19.46 4.04
CA SER A 108 6.56 18.27 4.51
C SER A 108 5.81 16.97 4.14
N TYR A 109 6.56 15.89 3.87
CA TYR A 109 6.01 14.61 3.41
C TYR A 109 6.57 13.42 4.18
N LEU A 110 5.70 12.54 4.67
CA LEU A 110 6.10 11.17 5.01
C LEU A 110 6.31 10.37 3.72
N SER A 111 7.42 9.66 3.61
CA SER A 111 7.66 8.72 2.51
C SER A 111 7.75 7.28 3.04
N ILE A 112 7.03 6.37 2.39
CA ILE A 112 7.06 4.94 2.66
C ILE A 112 7.43 4.22 1.37
N ARG A 113 8.35 3.28 1.43
CA ARG A 113 8.64 2.35 0.34
C ARG A 113 8.26 0.95 0.75
N VAL A 114 7.48 0.24 -0.06
CA VAL A 114 7.22 -1.20 0.08
C VAL A 114 7.93 -1.91 -1.06
N ARG A 115 8.79 -2.88 -0.73
CA ARG A 115 9.58 -3.65 -1.69
C ARG A 115 9.29 -5.14 -1.54
N ASP A 116 9.06 -5.80 -2.66
CA ASP A 116 8.90 -7.24 -2.75
C ASP A 116 9.81 -7.89 -3.80
N GLU A 117 9.87 -9.22 -3.76
CA GLU A 117 10.52 -10.06 -4.76
C GLU A 117 9.46 -10.93 -5.47
N GLY A 118 8.32 -10.33 -5.82
CA GLY A 118 7.19 -11.02 -6.44
C GLY A 118 7.28 -11.24 -7.95
N GLY A 119 8.49 -11.17 -8.53
CA GLY A 119 8.72 -11.30 -9.98
C GLY A 119 8.34 -10.06 -10.81
N GLY A 120 7.76 -9.03 -10.19
CA GLY A 120 7.41 -7.77 -10.82
C GLY A 120 6.20 -7.83 -11.76
N VAL A 121 5.81 -6.67 -12.27
CA VAL A 121 4.70 -6.51 -13.23
C VAL A 121 5.24 -6.60 -14.67
N PRO A 122 4.64 -7.42 -15.55
CA PRO A 122 4.97 -7.46 -16.97
C PRO A 122 4.84 -6.08 -17.64
N PRO A 123 5.76 -5.69 -18.54
CA PRO A 123 5.71 -4.39 -19.22
C PRO A 123 4.40 -4.12 -19.98
N THR A 124 3.78 -5.17 -20.53
CA THR A 124 2.47 -5.15 -21.21
C THR A 124 1.33 -4.69 -20.29
N ASN A 125 1.44 -4.97 -18.99
CA ASN A 125 0.41 -4.69 -18.00
C ASN A 125 0.67 -3.39 -17.22
N LEU A 126 1.88 -2.82 -17.27
CA LEU A 126 2.27 -1.64 -16.47
C LEU A 126 1.39 -0.41 -16.70
N SER A 127 0.91 -0.17 -17.91
CA SER A 127 0.01 0.96 -18.20
C SER A 127 -1.40 0.77 -17.63
N ARG A 128 -1.76 -0.47 -17.26
CA ARG A 128 -3.13 -0.88 -16.90
C ARG A 128 -3.29 -1.16 -15.40
N ILE A 129 -2.22 -1.27 -14.64
CA ILE A 129 -2.30 -1.61 -13.20
C ILE A 129 -3.10 -0.58 -12.38
N PHE A 130 -3.18 0.66 -12.84
CA PHE A 130 -4.00 1.72 -12.23
C PHE A 130 -5.37 1.88 -12.88
N SER A 131 -5.73 1.03 -13.86
CA SER A 131 -7.08 1.01 -14.41
C SER A 131 -8.03 0.34 -13.42
N TYR A 132 -9.19 0.95 -13.20
CA TYR A 132 -10.25 0.33 -12.41
C TYR A 132 -10.66 -1.02 -12.99
N ALA A 133 -11.00 -1.94 -12.10
CA ALA A 133 -11.34 -3.33 -12.38
C ALA A 133 -10.20 -4.19 -12.98
N PHE A 134 -9.03 -3.63 -13.31
CA PHE A 134 -7.93 -4.45 -13.83
C PHE A 134 -7.36 -5.33 -12.72
N THR A 135 -7.31 -6.65 -12.97
CA THR A 135 -6.74 -7.61 -12.02
C THR A 135 -6.07 -8.76 -12.76
N THR A 136 -5.09 -9.37 -12.09
CA THR A 136 -4.40 -10.60 -12.51
C THR A 136 -4.81 -11.80 -11.65
N ALA A 137 -5.74 -11.59 -10.73
CA ALA A 137 -6.21 -12.60 -9.79
C ALA A 137 -7.27 -13.46 -10.47
N GLY A 138 -7.05 -14.77 -10.52
CA GLY A 138 -7.87 -15.73 -11.28
C GLY A 138 -7.06 -16.77 -12.07
N ARG A 139 -5.73 -16.60 -12.17
CA ARG A 139 -4.82 -17.55 -12.83
C ARG A 139 -4.39 -18.69 -11.89
N LEU A 140 -5.29 -19.61 -11.56
CA LEU A 140 -4.90 -20.99 -11.23
C LEU A 140 -5.01 -21.81 -12.51
N ALA A 141 -3.87 -22.00 -13.17
CA ALA A 141 -3.63 -22.97 -14.26
C ALA A 141 -4.56 -22.90 -15.49
N GLN A 142 -4.21 -22.12 -16.53
CA GLN A 142 -4.24 -22.57 -17.94
C GLN A 142 -3.60 -21.54 -18.88
N ILE A 143 -2.56 -21.99 -19.60
CA ILE A 143 -2.07 -21.65 -20.94
C ILE A 143 -2.15 -20.18 -21.42
N GLY A 144 -0.98 -19.54 -21.53
CA GLY A 144 -0.56 -18.97 -22.83
C GLY A 144 -0.64 -17.46 -23.07
N GLU A 145 -1.55 -16.70 -22.46
CA GLU A 145 -1.68 -15.27 -22.80
C GLU A 145 -1.68 -14.35 -21.56
N ASP A 146 -0.79 -13.36 -21.60
CA ASP A 146 -0.44 -12.46 -20.51
C ASP A 146 -1.36 -11.24 -20.41
N ASP A 147 -2.67 -11.43 -20.64
CA ASP A 147 -3.63 -10.33 -20.71
C ASP A 147 -4.47 -10.24 -19.43
N GLY A 148 -4.05 -9.40 -18.48
CA GLY A 148 -4.89 -9.05 -17.32
C GLY A 148 -6.14 -8.30 -17.76
N GLY A 149 -7.18 -8.23 -16.92
CA GLY A 149 -8.39 -7.52 -17.34
C GLY A 149 -9.54 -7.49 -16.34
N PRO A 150 -10.60 -6.73 -16.67
CA PRO A 150 -11.80 -6.54 -15.82
C PRO A 150 -12.56 -7.83 -15.49
N TYR A 151 -12.32 -8.90 -16.23
CA TYR A 151 -12.99 -10.19 -16.05
C TYR A 151 -12.10 -11.26 -15.40
N ALA A 152 -10.84 -10.96 -15.10
CA ALA A 152 -9.91 -11.97 -14.57
C ALA A 152 -10.38 -12.53 -13.21
N ALA A 153 -11.05 -11.73 -12.38
CA ALA A 153 -11.53 -12.15 -11.06
C ALA A 153 -12.76 -13.08 -11.08
N GLN A 154 -13.34 -13.40 -12.26
CA GLN A 154 -14.54 -14.26 -12.35
C GLN A 154 -14.34 -15.65 -11.72
N HIS A 155 -13.11 -16.15 -11.63
CA HIS A 155 -12.79 -17.44 -11.02
C HIS A 155 -12.60 -17.42 -9.49
N ILE A 156 -12.52 -16.24 -8.86
CA ILE A 156 -12.29 -16.11 -7.41
C ILE A 156 -13.57 -16.33 -6.60
N GLY A 157 -14.73 -16.01 -7.18
CA GLY A 157 -16.04 -16.12 -6.51
C GLY A 157 -16.52 -17.55 -6.22
N GLY A 158 -15.90 -18.58 -6.83
CA GLY A 158 -16.32 -19.97 -6.67
C GLY A 158 -15.69 -20.72 -5.49
N ALA A 159 -14.46 -20.37 -5.09
CA ALA A 159 -13.72 -21.12 -4.07
C ALA A 159 -13.99 -20.64 -2.63
N ALA A 160 -14.34 -19.37 -2.44
CA ALA A 160 -14.58 -18.79 -1.12
C ALA A 160 -15.94 -19.16 -0.50
N ALA A 161 -16.86 -19.77 -1.25
CA ALA A 161 -18.20 -20.14 -0.78
C ALA A 161 -18.25 -21.45 0.05
N MET A 162 -17.13 -22.15 0.22
CA MET A 162 -17.08 -23.50 0.82
C MET A 162 -16.50 -23.57 2.24
N GLY A 163 -16.07 -22.46 2.84
CA GLY A 163 -15.43 -22.45 4.18
C GLY A 163 -16.24 -21.68 5.22
N GLY A 164 -17.22 -22.32 5.84
CA GLY A 164 -18.00 -21.71 6.93
C GLY A 164 -17.32 -21.80 8.31
N GLY A 165 -17.56 -20.79 9.16
CA GLY A 165 -17.79 -21.00 10.60
C GLY A 165 -16.86 -20.32 11.62
N SER A 166 -17.46 -19.39 12.38
CA SER A 166 -17.30 -19.11 13.83
C SER A 166 -16.08 -18.33 14.37
N GLY A 167 -16.37 -17.23 15.09
CA GLY A 167 -15.43 -16.56 16.01
C GLY A 167 -15.77 -15.09 16.30
N ALA A 168 -16.69 -14.82 17.21
CA ALA A 168 -17.01 -13.47 17.69
C ALA A 168 -15.93 -12.93 18.64
N GLY A 169 -15.44 -11.71 18.42
CA GLY A 169 -14.50 -11.00 19.29
C GLY A 169 -14.55 -9.48 19.06
N ALA A 170 -14.73 -8.73 20.14
CA ALA A 170 -15.13 -7.32 20.17
C ALA A 170 -14.02 -6.31 19.81
N GLY A 171 -14.42 -5.19 19.19
CA GLY A 171 -13.85 -3.87 19.49
C GLY A 171 -13.03 -3.14 18.42
N ASN A 172 -12.62 -3.76 17.31
CA ASN A 172 -11.86 -3.08 16.26
C ASN A 172 -12.60 -3.14 14.92
N VAL A 173 -12.60 -2.03 14.17
CA VAL A 173 -13.16 -1.90 12.81
C VAL A 173 -12.72 -3.06 11.90
N PHE A 174 -11.49 -3.56 12.08
CA PHE A 174 -10.96 -4.74 11.39
C PHE A 174 -11.71 -6.06 11.65
N GLY A 175 -12.20 -6.31 12.86
CA GLY A 175 -12.98 -7.51 13.16
C GLY A 175 -14.34 -7.50 12.48
N GLU A 176 -14.94 -6.31 12.35
CA GLU A 176 -16.21 -6.11 11.65
C GLU A 176 -16.04 -6.15 10.13
N ILE A 177 -14.94 -5.57 9.61
CA ILE A 177 -14.55 -5.62 8.19
C ILE A 177 -14.13 -7.03 7.76
N ALA A 178 -13.47 -7.84 8.59
CA ALA A 178 -13.14 -9.22 8.24
C ALA A 178 -14.42 -10.07 8.11
N GLY A 179 -15.37 -9.90 9.05
CA GLY A 179 -16.66 -10.59 9.02
C GLY A 179 -17.55 -10.21 7.82
N ARG A 180 -17.52 -8.94 7.38
CA ARG A 180 -18.26 -8.46 6.20
C ARG A 180 -17.45 -8.51 4.89
N GLY A 181 -16.13 -8.62 4.97
CA GLY A 181 -15.19 -8.53 3.86
C GLY A 181 -15.24 -9.71 2.91
N LEU A 182 -15.71 -10.86 3.40
CA LEU A 182 -16.06 -12.02 2.56
C LEU A 182 -17.15 -11.69 1.53
N GLN A 183 -18.00 -10.67 1.78
CA GLN A 183 -19.05 -10.24 0.84
C GLN A 183 -18.63 -9.08 -0.07
N THR A 184 -17.61 -8.28 0.29
CA THR A 184 -17.19 -7.07 -0.46
C THR A 184 -15.84 -7.19 -1.18
N GLY A 185 -15.17 -8.36 -1.13
CA GLY A 185 -13.83 -8.55 -1.70
C GLY A 185 -12.70 -7.93 -0.86
N MET A 186 -13.01 -7.42 0.33
CA MET A 186 -12.03 -6.99 1.33
C MET A 186 -11.49 -8.16 2.18
N GLY A 187 -12.17 -9.31 2.17
CA GLY A 187 -11.78 -10.53 2.87
C GLY A 187 -10.94 -11.49 2.03
N THR A 188 -10.52 -11.10 0.83
CA THR A 188 -9.67 -11.91 -0.05
C THR A 188 -8.31 -11.25 -0.27
N ILE A 189 -7.26 -12.07 -0.41
CA ILE A 189 -5.90 -11.58 -0.71
C ILE A 189 -5.83 -10.84 -2.05
N ALA A 190 -6.75 -11.15 -2.97
CA ALA A 190 -6.93 -10.44 -4.22
C ALA A 190 -8.41 -10.18 -4.50
N GLY A 191 -8.70 -8.98 -5.01
CA GLY A 191 -10.07 -8.54 -5.27
C GLY A 191 -10.35 -8.27 -6.75
N LEU A 192 -11.38 -7.46 -6.97
CA LEU A 192 -11.93 -7.11 -8.28
C LEU A 192 -11.08 -6.11 -9.09
N GLY A 193 -9.85 -5.78 -8.65
CA GLY A 193 -8.98 -4.83 -9.38
C GLY A 193 -9.21 -3.35 -9.05
N TYR A 194 -9.72 -3.04 -7.85
CA TYR A 194 -9.93 -1.65 -7.39
C TYR A 194 -8.86 -1.16 -6.40
N GLY A 195 -8.05 -2.06 -5.83
CA GLY A 195 -7.12 -1.75 -4.75
C GLY A 195 -6.09 -0.68 -5.11
N LEU A 196 -5.29 -0.94 -6.14
CA LEU A 196 -4.22 -0.03 -6.55
C LEU A 196 -4.71 1.35 -7.04
N PRO A 197 -5.76 1.47 -7.89
CA PRO A 197 -6.30 2.78 -8.25
C PRO A 197 -6.87 3.55 -7.06
N MET A 198 -7.57 2.89 -6.13
CA MET A 198 -8.11 3.53 -4.93
C MET A 198 -7.00 3.96 -3.96
N ALA A 199 -5.97 3.14 -3.77
CA ALA A 199 -4.80 3.51 -2.97
C ALA A 199 -4.09 4.73 -3.56
N GLN A 200 -3.97 4.81 -4.89
CA GLN A 200 -3.42 5.99 -5.56
C GLN A 200 -4.31 7.23 -5.35
N LEU A 201 -5.63 7.08 -5.44
CA LEU A 201 -6.58 8.17 -5.18
C LEU A 201 -6.45 8.69 -3.75
N TYR A 202 -6.40 7.81 -2.74
CA TYR A 202 -6.23 8.21 -1.34
C TYR A 202 -4.89 8.87 -1.04
N ALA A 203 -3.80 8.43 -1.69
CA ALA A 203 -2.51 9.10 -1.56
C ALA A 203 -2.53 10.50 -2.19
N LYS A 204 -3.17 10.66 -3.35
CA LYS A 204 -3.26 11.95 -4.06
C LYS A 204 -4.25 12.93 -3.43
N TYR A 205 -5.22 12.46 -2.66
CA TYR A 205 -6.31 13.29 -2.11
C TYR A 205 -5.81 14.51 -1.32
N PHE A 206 -4.78 14.34 -0.49
CA PHE A 206 -4.14 15.42 0.27
C PHE A 206 -2.83 15.93 -0.38
N GLY A 207 -2.65 15.76 -1.69
CA GLY A 207 -1.45 16.23 -2.40
C GLY A 207 -0.22 15.33 -2.27
N GLY A 208 -0.41 14.07 -1.86
CA GLY A 208 0.62 13.04 -1.89
C GLY A 208 0.76 12.35 -3.25
N SER A 209 1.45 11.22 -3.29
CA SER A 209 1.58 10.41 -4.51
C SER A 209 1.82 8.93 -4.22
N LEU A 210 1.51 8.07 -5.19
CA LEU A 210 1.83 6.65 -5.18
C LEU A 210 2.41 6.27 -6.54
N GLN A 211 3.63 5.73 -6.52
CA GLN A 211 4.38 5.33 -7.71
C GLN A 211 4.83 3.88 -7.57
N LEU A 212 4.76 3.11 -8.65
CA LEU A 212 5.24 1.74 -8.71
C LEU A 212 6.39 1.65 -9.71
N ILE A 213 7.49 1.05 -9.28
CA ILE A 213 8.63 0.70 -10.13
C ILE A 213 8.69 -0.83 -10.18
N SER A 214 8.50 -1.39 -11.37
CA SER A 214 8.61 -2.83 -11.59
C SER A 214 10.01 -3.19 -12.06
N LEU A 215 10.65 -4.12 -11.38
CA LEU A 215 11.84 -4.83 -11.85
C LEU A 215 11.37 -6.18 -12.38
N TYR A 216 10.83 -6.20 -13.60
CA TYR A 216 10.23 -7.42 -14.16
C TYR A 216 11.24 -8.58 -14.21
N GLY A 217 10.82 -9.73 -13.67
CA GLY A 217 11.67 -10.89 -13.42
C GLY A 217 12.26 -10.97 -12.01
N HIS A 218 12.15 -9.90 -11.21
CA HIS A 218 12.67 -9.85 -9.84
C HIS A 218 11.58 -9.46 -8.83
N GLY A 219 10.97 -8.28 -8.95
CA GLY A 219 10.06 -7.75 -7.92
C GLY A 219 9.55 -6.36 -8.23
N ALA A 220 8.96 -5.69 -7.25
CA ALA A 220 8.48 -4.32 -7.39
C ALA A 220 8.76 -3.47 -6.14
N ASP A 221 8.96 -2.18 -6.39
CA ASP A 221 9.04 -1.14 -5.37
C ASP A 221 7.84 -0.20 -5.51
N VAL A 222 7.07 -0.03 -4.44
CA VAL A 222 5.98 0.95 -4.36
C VAL A 222 6.39 2.09 -3.43
N PHE A 223 6.43 3.30 -3.97
CA PHE A 223 6.74 4.53 -3.24
C PHE A 223 5.45 5.28 -2.94
N ILE A 224 5.18 5.52 -1.67
CA ILE A 224 4.04 6.26 -1.15
C ILE A 224 4.58 7.55 -0.53
N LYS A 225 4.07 8.71 -0.96
CA LYS A 225 4.33 10.01 -0.34
C LYS A 225 3.03 10.57 0.19
N LEU A 226 3.01 10.99 1.45
CA LEU A 226 1.84 11.55 2.13
C LEU A 226 2.20 12.93 2.68
N LYS A 227 1.47 13.98 2.28
CA LYS A 227 1.66 15.33 2.80
C LYS A 227 1.22 15.38 4.27
N CYS A 228 2.01 16.00 5.14
CA CYS A 228 1.59 16.22 6.53
C CYS A 228 0.50 17.28 6.59
N LEU A 229 -0.53 17.05 7.42
CA LEU A 229 -1.69 17.95 7.50
C LEU A 229 -1.51 19.10 8.51
N ASP A 230 -0.40 19.11 9.24
CA ASP A 230 -0.09 20.10 10.29
C ASP A 230 0.09 21.53 9.75
N GLU A 231 0.41 21.67 8.47
CA GLU A 231 0.87 22.94 7.88
C GLU A 231 -0.25 23.77 7.22
N ASP A 232 -1.48 23.23 7.10
CA ASP A 232 -2.62 23.91 6.46
C ASP A 232 -3.78 24.20 7.46
N ALA A 233 -3.50 24.37 8.75
CA ALA A 233 -4.53 24.61 9.78
C ALA A 233 -5.21 26.00 9.71
N ASP A 234 -5.06 26.74 8.61
CA ASP A 234 -5.86 27.93 8.29
C ASP A 234 -7.02 27.56 7.35
N VAL A 235 -7.83 26.57 7.74
CA VAL A 235 -9.17 26.42 7.15
C VAL A 235 -10.08 27.39 7.89
N VAL A 236 -10.20 28.60 7.36
CA VAL A 236 -11.29 29.52 7.72
C VAL A 236 -12.59 28.88 7.22
N ILE A 237 -13.40 28.39 8.15
CA ILE A 237 -14.80 27.99 7.92
C ILE A 237 -15.66 29.25 7.86
#